data_AF-A0A4S3LPX1-F1
#
_entry.id   AF-A0A4S3LPX1-F1
#
_cell.length_a   1.000
_cell.length_b   1.000
_cell.length_c   1.000
_cell.angle_alpha   90.00
_cell.angle_beta   90.00
_cell.angle_gamma   90.00
#
_symmetry.space_group_name_H-M   'P 1'
#
loop_
_entity.id
_entity.type
_entity.pdbx_description
1 polymer ?
#
loop_
_entity_poly.entity_id
_entity_poly.type
_entity_poly.pdbx_seq_one_letter_code
_entity_poly.pdbx_strand_id
1 'polypeptide(L)'
;MKWLIGIYLGCFLGLLKMAYSDPKFYLEYIDKKFTYVCYTCFIVCGALWFGLYSARGYAIDNIDLISEQLTLIDKEYNYVTSYLLSMIIGSGISFASSILFIDIARKKIASATAE
;
A
#
# COMPACT_ATOMS: atom_id res chain seq x y z
N MET A 1 -4.96 9.85 -11.86
CA MET A 1 -4.05 8.69 -11.72
C MET A 1 -2.62 8.95 -12.18
N LYS A 2 -2.36 9.50 -13.38
CA LYS A 2 -0.98 9.72 -13.89
C LYS A 2 -0.03 10.45 -12.92
N TRP A 3 -0.51 11.51 -12.25
CA TRP A 3 0.27 12.25 -11.25
C TRP A 3 0.62 11.44 -10.00
N LEU A 4 -0.27 10.55 -9.55
CA LEU A 4 -0.04 9.69 -8.39
C LEU A 4 1.06 8.67 -8.66
N ILE A 5 1.15 8.15 -9.89
CA ILE A 5 2.23 7.27 -10.32
C ILE A 5 3.57 8.01 -10.29
N GLY A 6 3.61 9.27 -10.74
CA GLY A 6 4.81 10.09 -10.68
C GLY A 6 5.29 10.35 -9.25
N ILE A 7 4.37 10.69 -8.35
CA ILE A 7 4.68 10.86 -6.92
C ILE A 7 5.19 9.54 -6.32
N TYR A 8 4.52 8.43 -6.62
CA TYR A 8 4.91 7.09 -6.15
C TYR A 8 6.34 6.74 -6.60
N LEU A 9 6.65 6.93 -7.89
CA LEU A 9 7.99 6.69 -8.43
C LEU A 9 9.03 7.64 -7.81
N GLY A 10 8.69 8.90 -7.58
CA GLY A 10 9.58 9.86 -6.92
C GLY A 10 9.94 9.43 -5.50
N CYS A 11 8.94 9.03 -4.71
CA CYS A 11 9.17 8.50 -3.36
C CYS A 11 9.99 7.20 -3.40
N PHE A 12 9.68 6.31 -4.34
CA PHE A 12 10.38 5.05 -4.53
C PHE A 12 11.88 5.26 -4.82
N LEU A 13 12.19 6.12 -5.79
CA LEU A 13 13.57 6.44 -6.16
C LEU A 13 14.31 7.19 -5.04
N GLY A 14 13.59 8.04 -4.28
CA GLY A 14 14.13 8.70 -3.11
C GLY A 14 14.55 7.72 -2.01
N LEU A 15 13.70 6.73 -1.71
CA LEU A 15 14.00 5.66 -0.75
C LEU A 15 15.15 4.76 -1.23
N LEU A 16 15.15 4.39 -2.51
CA LEU A 16 16.24 3.62 -3.12
C LEU A 16 17.57 4.38 -3.02
N LYS A 17 17.58 5.68 -3.32
CA LYS A 17 18.77 6.52 -3.20
C LYS A 17 19.26 6.56 -1.76
N MET A 18 18.37 6.75 -0.79
CA MET A 18 18.72 6.72 0.64
C MET A 18 19.32 5.38 1.07
N ALA A 19 18.71 4.27 0.66
CA ALA A 19 19.21 2.92 0.93
C ALA A 19 20.64 2.70 0.39
N TYR A 20 21.00 3.36 -0.72
CA TYR A 20 22.34 3.29 -1.29
C TYR A 20 23.34 4.28 -0.69
N SER A 21 22.93 5.54 -0.45
CA SER A 21 23.81 6.61 0.00
C SER A 21 24.06 6.62 1.50
N ASP A 22 23.05 6.29 2.30
CA ASP A 22 23.13 6.19 3.75
C ASP A 22 22.40 4.93 4.25
N PRO A 23 23.01 3.74 4.04
CA PRO A 23 22.37 2.47 4.31
C PRO A 23 22.10 2.23 5.81
N LYS A 24 22.91 2.82 6.71
CA LYS A 24 22.72 2.67 8.17
C LYS A 24 21.49 3.44 8.63
N PHE A 25 21.37 4.73 8.24
CA PHE A 25 20.18 5.52 8.54
C PHE A 25 18.91 4.89 7.93
N TYR A 26 19.02 4.37 6.71
CA TYR A 26 17.92 3.68 6.06
C TYR A 26 17.42 2.48 6.88
N LEU A 27 18.31 1.56 7.25
CA LEU A 27 17.96 0.34 7.98
C LEU A 27 17.49 0.62 9.41
N GLU A 28 18.10 1.56 10.12
CA GLU A 28 17.79 1.81 11.52
C GLU A 28 16.50 2.61 11.71
N TYR A 29 16.20 3.52 10.78
CA TYR A 29 15.15 4.52 10.97
C TYR A 29 14.06 4.48 9.89
N ILE A 30 14.44 4.47 8.61
CA ILE A 30 13.49 4.58 7.50
C ILE A 30 12.72 3.28 7.29
N ASP A 31 13.41 2.15 7.26
CA ASP A 31 12.82 0.83 7.00
C ASP A 31 11.74 0.50 8.03
N LYS A 32 12.05 0.58 9.33
CA LYS A 32 11.08 0.31 10.41
C LYS A 32 9.77 1.08 10.25
N LYS A 33 9.86 2.38 9.94
CA LYS A 33 8.67 3.22 9.76
C LYS A 33 7.95 2.90 8.46
N PHE A 34 8.69 2.74 7.38
CA PHE A 34 8.14 2.49 6.05
C PHE A 34 7.41 1.13 6.00
N THR A 35 8.05 0.06 6.47
CA THR A 35 7.47 -1.27 6.58
C THR A 35 6.24 -1.27 7.48
N TYR A 36 6.30 -0.59 8.63
CA TYR A 36 5.15 -0.47 9.53
C TYR A 36 3.97 0.27 8.89
N VAL A 37 4.22 1.38 8.20
CA VAL A 37 3.17 2.14 7.49
C VAL A 37 2.57 1.29 6.37
N CYS A 38 3.39 0.62 5.57
CA CYS A 38 2.91 -0.25 4.49
C CYS A 38 2.05 -1.39 5.04
N TYR A 39 2.53 -2.08 6.09
CA TYR A 39 1.78 -3.16 6.73
C TYR A 39 0.46 -2.68 7.33
N THR A 40 0.48 -1.57 8.08
CA THR A 40 -0.72 -1.00 8.70
C THR A 40 -1.72 -0.59 7.63
N CYS A 41 -1.28 0.07 6.57
CA CYS A 41 -2.13 0.46 5.45
C CYS A 41 -2.75 -0.76 4.76
N PHE A 42 -1.97 -1.82 4.55
CA PHE A 42 -2.46 -3.06 3.94
C PHE A 42 -3.56 -3.72 4.78
N ILE A 43 -3.33 -3.88 6.08
CA ILE A 43 -4.28 -4.51 6.99
C ILE A 43 -5.54 -3.66 7.16
N VAL A 44 -5.40 -2.35 7.41
CA VAL A 44 -6.55 -1.46 7.64
C VAL A 44 -7.40 -1.33 6.38
N CYS A 45 -6.78 -1.07 5.21
CA CYS A 45 -7.53 -0.98 3.96
C CYS A 45 -8.15 -2.33 3.58
N GLY A 46 -7.45 -3.44 3.82
CA GLY A 46 -7.99 -4.79 3.60
C GLY A 46 -9.20 -5.10 4.49
N ALA A 47 -9.14 -4.76 5.77
CA ALA A 47 -10.25 -4.93 6.71
C ALA A 47 -11.46 -4.08 6.31
N LEU A 48 -11.25 -2.82 5.92
CA LEU A 48 -12.32 -1.94 5.43
C LEU A 48 -12.94 -2.46 4.13
N TRP A 49 -12.11 -2.93 3.20
CA TRP A 49 -12.57 -3.51 1.94
C TRP A 49 -13.46 -4.74 2.17
N PHE A 50 -13.01 -5.66 3.04
CA PHE A 50 -13.80 -6.84 3.39
C PHE A 50 -15.10 -6.46 4.12
N GLY A 51 -15.04 -5.51 5.06
CA GLY A 51 -16.22 -5.03 5.77
C GLY A 51 -17.28 -4.44 4.83
N LEU A 52 -16.86 -3.63 3.85
CA LEU A 52 -17.76 -3.08 2.83
C LEU A 52 -18.33 -4.18 1.92
N TYR A 53 -17.52 -5.16 1.53
CA TYR A 53 -17.97 -6.30 0.74
C TYR A 53 -19.07 -7.09 1.48
N SER A 54 -18.84 -7.42 2.76
CA SER A 54 -19.84 -8.12 3.58
C SER A 54 -21.10 -7.28 3.82
N ALA A 55 -20.96 -5.98 4.09
CA ALA A 55 -22.10 -5.09 4.31
C ALA A 55 -22.97 -4.95 3.05
N ARG A 56 -22.35 -4.83 1.87
CA ARG A 56 -23.08 -4.80 0.59
C ARG A 56 -23.82 -6.11 0.35
N GLY A 57 -23.15 -7.26 0.53
CA GLY A 57 -23.79 -8.56 0.38
C GLY A 57 -25.00 -8.71 1.31
N TYR A 58 -24.83 -8.37 2.58
CA TYR A 58 -25.93 -8.39 3.55
C TYR A 58 -27.11 -7.49 3.14
N ALA A 59 -26.83 -6.26 2.68
CA ALA A 59 -27.87 -5.33 2.24
C ALA A 59 -28.65 -5.85 1.03
N ILE A 60 -27.97 -6.45 0.04
CA ILE A 60 -28.61 -7.03 -1.15
C ILE A 60 -29.46 -8.24 -0.78
N ASP A 61 -28.97 -9.10 0.12
CA ASP A 61 -29.62 -10.37 0.44
C ASP A 61 -30.79 -10.21 1.44
N ASN A 62 -30.79 -9.16 2.28
CA ASN A 62 -31.73 -9.03 3.40
C ASN A 62 -32.61 -7.78 3.36
N ILE A 63 -32.33 -6.81 2.48
CA ILE A 63 -33.13 -5.59 2.37
C ILE A 63 -33.80 -5.59 0.99
N ASP A 64 -35.11 -5.42 0.99
CA ASP A 64 -35.91 -5.35 -0.25
C ASP A 64 -35.70 -3.97 -0.89
N LEU A 65 -34.64 -3.87 -1.68
CA LEU A 65 -34.20 -2.63 -2.34
C LEU A 65 -34.85 -2.52 -3.72
N ILE A 66 -35.41 -1.35 -4.04
CA ILE A 66 -35.85 -1.05 -5.41
C ILE A 66 -34.64 -0.91 -6.34
N SER A 67 -34.83 -1.16 -7.64
CA SER A 67 -33.72 -1.22 -8.62
C SER A 67 -32.82 0.02 -8.64
N GLU A 68 -33.40 1.20 -8.42
CA GLU A 68 -32.66 2.46 -8.39
C GLU A 68 -31.73 2.55 -7.16
N GLN A 69 -32.16 2.05 -6.00
CA GLN A 69 -31.34 1.99 -4.78
C GLN A 69 -30.20 0.98 -4.90
N LEU A 70 -30.46 -0.19 -5.50
CA LEU A 70 -29.42 -1.17 -5.84
C LEU A 70 -28.34 -0.56 -6.73
N THR A 71 -28.75 0.18 -7.77
CA THR A 71 -27.82 0.81 -8.71
C THR A 71 -26.94 1.87 -8.02
N LEU A 72 -27.53 2.66 -7.10
CA LEU A 72 -26.81 3.64 -6.29
C LEU A 72 -25.80 2.98 -5.34
N ILE A 73 -26.22 1.93 -4.62
CA ILE A 73 -25.35 1.18 -3.71
C ILE A 73 -24.16 0.59 -4.47
N ASP A 74 -24.40 0.01 -5.65
CA ASP A 74 -23.34 -0.58 -6.48
C ASP A 74 -22.36 0.46 -7.00
N LYS A 75 -22.86 1.63 -7.39
CA LYS A 75 -22.01 2.73 -7.84
C LYS A 75 -21.09 3.23 -6.72
N GLU A 76 -21.64 3.52 -5.54
CA GLU A 76 -20.87 4.02 -4.39
C GLU A 76 -19.92 2.95 -3.86
N TYR A 77 -20.38 1.69 -3.77
CA TYR A 77 -19.54 0.56 -3.43
C TYR A 77 -18.35 0.46 -4.37
N ASN A 78 -18.57 0.42 -5.68
CA ASN A 78 -17.49 0.29 -6.66
C ASN A 78 -16.53 1.48 -6.62
N TYR A 79 -17.04 2.69 -6.40
CA TYR A 79 -16.22 3.89 -6.24
C TYR A 79 -15.26 3.73 -5.05
N VAL A 80 -15.78 3.53 -3.83
CA VAL A 80 -14.97 3.43 -2.61
C VAL A 80 -14.02 2.23 -2.66
N THR A 81 -14.53 1.08 -3.10
CA THR A 81 -13.80 -0.19 -3.18
C THR A 81 -12.60 -0.09 -4.15
N SER A 82 -12.74 0.66 -5.24
CA SER A 82 -11.64 0.89 -6.20
C SER A 82 -10.47 1.66 -5.59
N TYR A 83 -10.75 2.67 -4.75
CA TYR A 83 -9.69 3.39 -4.03
C TYR A 83 -9.03 2.50 -2.97
N LEU A 84 -9.82 1.75 -2.20
CA LEU A 84 -9.30 0.81 -1.20
C LEU A 84 -8.39 -0.24 -1.84
N LEU A 85 -8.80 -0.84 -2.97
CA LEU A 85 -7.96 -1.78 -3.73
C LEU A 85 -6.66 -1.14 -4.19
N SER A 86 -6.72 0.11 -4.66
CA SER A 86 -5.51 0.84 -5.08
C SER A 86 -4.53 1.04 -3.92
N MET A 87 -5.05 1.32 -2.71
CA MET A 87 -4.23 1.44 -1.50
C MET A 87 -3.66 0.09 -1.03
N ILE A 88 -4.45 -0.98 -1.10
CA ILE A 88 -4.01 -2.35 -0.79
C ILE A 88 -2.88 -2.76 -1.73
N ILE A 89 -3.05 -2.57 -3.04
CA ILE A 89 -2.02 -2.90 -4.04
C ILE A 89 -0.77 -2.02 -3.83
N GLY A 90 -0.94 -0.72 -3.66
CA GLY A 90 0.17 0.23 -3.46
C GLY A 90 0.98 -0.09 -2.20
N SER A 91 0.32 -0.41 -1.09
CA SER A 91 0.97 -0.81 0.16
C SER A 91 1.68 -2.16 0.04
N GLY A 92 1.08 -3.14 -0.64
CA GLY A 92 1.71 -4.44 -0.91
C GLY A 92 2.99 -4.31 -1.76
N ILE A 93 2.93 -3.55 -2.86
CA ILE A 93 4.11 -3.31 -3.70
C ILE A 93 5.17 -2.54 -2.91
N SER A 94 4.78 -1.51 -2.15
CA SER A 94 5.71 -0.72 -1.32
C SER A 94 6.41 -1.58 -0.28
N PHE A 95 5.69 -2.49 0.38
CA PHE A 95 6.26 -3.43 1.34
C PHE A 95 7.25 -4.39 0.66
N ALA A 96 6.88 -5.00 -0.47
CA ALA A 96 7.78 -5.87 -1.23
C ALA A 96 9.06 -5.12 -1.66
N SER A 97 8.92 -3.84 -2.00
CA SER A 97 10.05 -3.00 -2.39
C SER A 97 10.97 -2.65 -1.23
N SER A 98 10.44 -2.52 -0.01
CA SER A 98 11.27 -2.31 1.18
C SER A 98 12.25 -3.46 1.39
N ILE A 99 11.82 -4.70 1.15
CA ILE A 99 12.69 -5.89 1.24
C ILE A 99 13.88 -5.78 0.27
N LEU A 100 13.64 -5.31 -0.96
CA LEU A 100 14.72 -5.08 -1.93
C LEU A 100 15.67 -3.96 -1.49
N PHE A 101 15.14 -2.88 -0.92
CA PHE A 101 15.96 -1.78 -0.42
C PHE A 101 16.81 -2.18 0.79
N ILE A 102 16.28 -3.03 1.69
CA ILE A 102 17.03 -3.64 2.79
C ILE A 102 18.22 -4.44 2.25
N ASP A 103 17.99 -5.28 1.22
CA ASP A 103 19.06 -6.08 0.61
C ASP A 103 20.16 -5.20 0.01
N ILE A 104 19.77 -4.15 -0.73
CA ILE A 104 20.71 -3.16 -1.29
C ILE A 104 21.54 -2.49 -0.18
N ALA A 105 20.88 -2.01 0.87
CA ALA A 105 21.55 -1.34 1.98
C ALA A 105 22.55 -2.28 2.69
N ARG A 106 22.16 -3.53 2.95
CA ARG A 106 23.04 -4.54 3.57
C ARG A 106 24.24 -4.87 2.69
N LYS A 107 24.03 -5.08 1.37
CA LYS A 107 25.11 -5.33 0.42
C LYS A 107 26.09 -4.16 0.36
N LYS A 108 25.60 -2.91 0.38
CA LYS A 108 26.46 -1.72 0.38
C LYS A 108 27.33 -1.63 1.63
N ILE A 109 26.79 -1.96 2.81
CA ILE A 109 27.56 -2.00 4.06
C ILE A 109 28.64 -3.09 4.00
N ALA A 110 28.29 -4.28 3.50
CA ALA A 110 29.22 -5.40 3.39
C ALA A 110 30.38 -5.09 2.41
N SER A 111 30.10 -4.45 1.27
CA SER A 111 31.16 -4.05 0.33
C SER A 111 32.10 -2.99 0.91
N ALA A 112 31.58 -2.06 1.73
CA ALA A 112 32.38 -1.00 2.32
C ALA A 112 33.23 -1.44 3.52
N THR A 113 32.99 -2.65 4.06
CA THR A 113 33.78 -3.24 5.16
C THR A 113 34.85 -4.22 4.67
N ALA A 114 34.85 -4.54 3.37
CA ALA A 114 35.82 -5.41 2.73
C ALA A 114 37.01 -4.64 2.11
N GLU A 115 36.91 -3.31 2.02
CA GLU A 115 38.00 -2.36 1.67
C GLU A 115 38.71 -1.88 2.94
#